data_AF-A0A138AUI6-F1
#
_entry.id   AF-A0A138AUI6-F1
#
_cell.length_a   1.000
_cell.length_b   1.000
_cell.length_c   1.000
_cell.angle_alpha   90.00
_cell.angle_beta   90.00
_cell.angle_gamma   90.00
#
_symmetry.space_group_name_H-M   'P 1'
#
loop_
_entity.id
_entity.type
_entity.pdbx_description
1 polymer ?
#
loop_
_entity_poly.entity_id
_entity_poly.type
_entity_poly.pdbx_seq_one_letter_code
_entity_poly.pdbx_strand_id
1 'polypeptide(L)'
;MAGKRSCNAVVITGRLAKAVEFNEAAEFLEDEKRNAAGDLFVDAGIAAADVICCVRLGEHSNSTNHSEAIALLAKADAGIAKHLTTLLGLKNKVAYDHHTLSSRECLKMKRAAAHLVERAKLVAAAAGTA
;
A
#
# COMPACT_ATOMS: atom_id res chain seq x y z
N MET A 1 -0.88 21.07 11.69
CA MET A 1 -1.65 20.72 10.47
C MET A 1 -1.52 19.22 10.26
N ALA A 2 -2.64 18.52 10.11
CA ALA A 2 -2.68 17.06 10.08
C ALA A 2 -1.96 16.49 8.84
N GLY A 3 -0.85 15.78 9.09
CA GLY A 3 -0.49 14.52 8.47
C GLY A 3 -0.32 14.42 6.95
N LYS A 4 0.15 15.43 6.21
CA LYS A 4 0.51 15.28 4.80
C LYS A 4 1.94 15.75 4.52
N ARG A 5 2.61 15.10 3.57
CA ARG A 5 3.97 15.44 3.14
C ARG A 5 3.98 15.73 1.64
N SER A 6 4.68 16.79 1.25
CA SER A 6 4.93 17.09 -0.16
C SER A 6 5.82 16.02 -0.79
N CYS A 7 5.61 15.77 -2.07
CA CYS A 7 6.34 14.77 -2.81
C CYS A 7 7.31 15.42 -3.81
N ASN A 8 8.46 14.76 -4.00
CA ASN A 8 9.38 15.03 -5.08
C ASN A 8 9.75 13.69 -5.76
N ALA A 9 10.53 13.75 -6.84
CA ALA A 9 10.93 12.57 -7.60
C ALA A 9 11.64 11.52 -6.72
N VAL A 10 12.48 11.94 -5.76
CA VAL A 10 13.18 11.03 -4.84
C VAL A 10 12.21 10.28 -3.94
N VAL A 11 11.20 10.97 -3.39
CA VAL A 11 10.15 10.35 -2.58
C VAL A 11 9.35 9.34 -3.39
N ILE A 12 8.96 9.69 -4.63
CA ILE A 12 8.19 8.80 -5.51
C ILE A 12 8.98 7.54 -5.82
N THR A 13 10.24 7.67 -6.26
CA THR A 13 11.10 6.53 -6.60
C THR A 13 11.35 5.65 -5.37
N GLY A 14 11.67 6.24 -4.22
CA GLY A 14 11.91 5.48 -2.99
C GLY A 14 10.67 4.76 -2.47
N ARG A 15 9.49 5.38 -2.57
CA ARG A 15 8.22 4.73 -2.19
C ARG A 15 7.84 3.62 -3.15
N LEU A 16 8.06 3.79 -4.46
CA LEU A 16 7.80 2.74 -5.44
C LEU A 16 8.72 1.54 -5.22
N ALA A 17 10.01 1.76 -4.99
CA ALA A 17 10.96 0.69 -4.69
C ALA A 17 10.51 -0.14 -3.47
N LYS A 18 10.11 0.52 -2.37
CA LYS A 18 9.57 -0.17 -1.19
C LYS A 18 8.29 -0.95 -1.47
N ALA A 19 7.37 -0.37 -2.26
CA ALA A 19 6.11 -1.02 -2.60
C ALA A 19 6.36 -2.34 -3.34
N VAL A 20 7.32 -2.35 -4.27
CA VAL A 20 7.72 -3.54 -5.02
C VAL A 20 8.44 -4.54 -4.11
N GLU A 21 9.47 -4.11 -3.40
CA GLU A 21 10.28 -4.96 -2.50
C GLU A 21 9.40 -5.70 -1.48
N PHE A 22 8.50 -4.97 -0.80
CA PHE A 22 7.64 -5.58 0.21
C PHE A 22 6.61 -6.54 -0.39
N ASN A 23 6.08 -6.25 -1.58
CA ASN A 23 5.14 -7.17 -2.22
C ASN A 23 5.84 -8.47 -2.64
N GLU A 24 7.03 -8.38 -3.24
CA GLU A 24 7.82 -9.55 -3.65
C GLU A 24 8.25 -10.39 -2.43
N ALA A 25 8.71 -9.74 -1.36
CA ALA A 25 9.05 -10.42 -0.11
C ALA A 25 7.82 -11.09 0.54
N ALA A 26 6.65 -10.45 0.50
CA ALA A 26 5.41 -11.03 1.02
C ALA A 26 4.99 -12.28 0.23
N GLU A 27 5.08 -12.24 -1.09
CA GLU A 27 4.77 -13.37 -1.97
C GLU A 27 5.69 -14.57 -1.71
N PHE A 28 6.97 -14.32 -1.41
CA PHE A 28 7.91 -15.39 -1.05
C PHE A 28 7.58 -16.03 0.32
N LEU A 29 6.98 -15.28 1.24
CA LEU A 29 6.73 -15.71 2.61
C LEU A 29 5.32 -16.27 2.85
N GLU A 30 4.39 -16.13 1.91
CA GLU A 30 2.96 -16.32 2.15
C GLU A 30 2.56 -17.74 2.57
N ASP A 31 3.31 -18.77 2.16
CA ASP A 31 3.00 -20.16 2.51
C ASP A 31 3.53 -20.55 3.90
N GLU A 32 4.69 -20.04 4.29
CA GLU A 32 5.39 -20.43 5.52
C GLU A 32 5.15 -19.47 6.70
N LYS A 33 5.00 -18.17 6.40
CA LYS A 33 4.97 -17.08 7.38
C LYS A 33 3.85 -16.08 7.09
N ARG A 34 2.60 -16.55 7.02
CA ARG A 34 1.41 -15.75 6.64
C ARG A 34 1.25 -14.41 7.34
N ASN A 35 1.53 -14.32 8.65
CA ASN A 35 1.42 -13.04 9.34
C ASN A 35 2.51 -12.07 8.87
N ALA A 36 3.76 -12.53 8.76
CA ALA A 36 4.85 -11.69 8.22
C ALA A 36 4.55 -11.26 6.77
N ALA A 37 4.06 -12.18 5.93
CA ALA A 37 3.61 -11.85 4.58
C ALA A 37 2.45 -10.84 4.58
N GLY A 38 1.48 -10.99 5.49
CA GLY A 38 0.38 -10.06 5.67
C GLY A 38 0.86 -8.64 6.01
N ASP A 39 1.82 -8.50 6.93
CA ASP A 39 2.34 -7.20 7.33
C ASP A 39 3.08 -6.54 6.16
N LEU A 40 3.87 -7.31 5.42
CA LEU A 40 4.54 -6.84 4.22
C LEU A 40 3.55 -6.45 3.11
N PHE A 41 2.44 -7.17 2.93
CA PHE A 41 1.37 -6.75 2.00
C PHE A 41 0.73 -5.42 2.42
N VAL A 42 0.56 -5.17 3.73
CA VAL A 42 0.07 -3.87 4.22
C VAL A 42 1.07 -2.76 3.90
N ASP A 43 2.34 -2.96 4.21
CA ASP A 43 3.38 -1.97 3.97
C ASP A 43 3.58 -1.69 2.48
N ALA A 44 3.52 -2.73 1.64
CA ALA A 44 3.53 -2.61 0.18
C ALA A 44 2.36 -1.74 -0.30
N GLY A 45 1.14 -2.01 0.18
CA GLY A 45 -0.06 -1.26 -0.19
C GLY A 45 -0.02 0.21 0.25
N ILE A 46 0.52 0.50 1.44
CA ILE A 46 0.70 1.87 1.93
C ILE A 46 1.72 2.62 1.06
N ALA A 47 2.87 2.00 0.77
CA ALA A 47 3.90 2.61 -0.07
C ALA A 47 3.38 2.86 -1.50
N ALA A 48 2.60 1.94 -2.07
CA ALA A 48 1.95 2.10 -3.37
C ALA A 48 0.90 3.23 -3.36
N ALA A 49 0.08 3.31 -2.31
CA ALA A 49 -0.88 4.40 -2.14
C ALA A 49 -0.20 5.77 -2.07
N ASP A 50 0.94 5.85 -1.38
CA ASP A 50 1.75 7.07 -1.30
C ASP A 50 2.27 7.48 -2.68
N VAL A 51 2.76 6.55 -3.50
CA VAL A 51 3.17 6.84 -4.89
C VAL A 51 2.01 7.42 -5.69
N ILE A 52 0.83 6.80 -5.62
CA ILE A 52 -0.35 7.25 -6.37
C ILE A 52 -0.77 8.66 -5.93
N CYS A 53 -0.80 8.92 -4.62
CA CYS A 53 -1.12 10.25 -4.09
C CYS A 53 -0.05 11.27 -4.47
N CYS A 54 1.24 10.93 -4.33
CA CYS A 54 2.34 11.80 -4.72
C CYS A 54 2.27 12.23 -6.18
N VAL A 55 2.07 11.27 -7.09
CA VAL A 55 2.03 11.55 -8.54
C VAL A 55 0.81 12.40 -8.91
N ARG A 56 -0.35 12.14 -8.30
CA ARG A 56 -1.62 12.79 -8.71
C ARG A 56 -1.97 14.06 -7.96
N LEU A 57 -1.55 14.17 -6.71
CA LEU A 57 -1.93 15.24 -5.79
C LEU A 57 -0.72 16.06 -5.32
N GLY A 58 0.51 15.62 -5.57
CA GLY A 58 1.74 16.24 -5.07
C GLY A 58 1.99 16.04 -3.58
N GLU A 59 1.14 15.25 -2.90
CA GLU A 59 1.20 15.00 -1.46
C GLU A 59 0.80 13.56 -1.12
N HIS A 60 1.34 13.03 -0.03
CA HIS A 60 0.95 11.73 0.52
C HIS A 60 0.66 11.80 2.03
N SER A 61 0.00 10.78 2.58
CA SER A 61 -0.35 10.75 4.01
C SER A 61 0.87 10.44 4.87
N ASN A 62 0.99 11.16 5.98
CA ASN A 62 1.88 10.85 7.11
C ASN A 62 1.07 10.63 8.40
N SER A 63 -0.23 10.39 8.26
CA SER A 63 -1.13 10.13 9.37
C SER A 63 -1.09 8.65 9.76
N THR A 64 -1.19 8.37 11.06
CA THR A 64 -1.47 7.02 11.56
C THR A 64 -2.95 6.66 11.43
N ASN A 65 -3.80 7.63 11.07
CA ASN A 65 -5.23 7.42 10.82
C ASN A 65 -5.46 6.78 9.45
N HIS A 66 -5.93 5.52 9.45
CA HIS A 66 -6.21 4.76 8.25
C HIS A 66 -7.29 5.41 7.36
N SER A 67 -8.31 6.00 7.98
CA SER A 67 -9.41 6.64 7.25
C SER A 67 -8.94 7.84 6.45
N GLU A 68 -7.98 8.61 6.98
CA GLU A 68 -7.37 9.74 6.26
C GLU A 68 -6.54 9.27 5.06
N ALA A 69 -5.77 8.19 5.21
CA ALA A 69 -5.00 7.61 4.11
C ALA A 69 -5.91 7.08 2.99
N ILE A 70 -6.99 6.38 3.35
CA ILE A 70 -7.99 5.88 2.38
C ILE A 70 -8.67 7.05 1.67
N ALA A 71 -9.08 8.10 2.40
CA ALA A 71 -9.74 9.26 1.80
C ALA A 71 -8.81 10.02 0.84
N LEU A 72 -7.53 10.17 1.19
CA LEU A 72 -6.55 10.80 0.30
C LEU A 72 -6.33 9.97 -0.97
N LEU A 73 -6.20 8.64 -0.83
CA LEU A 73 -6.09 7.74 -1.98
C LEU A 73 -7.36 7.78 -2.84
N ALA A 74 -8.55 7.84 -2.24
CA ALA A 74 -9.80 7.95 -2.99
C ALA A 74 -9.90 9.25 -3.79
N LYS A 75 -9.34 10.36 -3.26
CA LYS A 75 -9.20 11.62 -4.00
C LYS A 75 -8.26 11.48 -5.20
N ALA A 76 -7.18 10.70 -5.06
CA ALA A 76 -6.23 10.45 -6.14
C ALA A 76 -6.75 9.46 -7.18
N ASP A 77 -7.31 8.32 -6.75
CA ASP A 77 -7.85 7.24 -7.58
C ASP A 77 -8.93 6.46 -6.80
N ALA A 78 -10.20 6.84 -7.00
CA ALA A 78 -11.32 6.25 -6.27
C ALA A 78 -11.47 4.73 -6.49
N GLY A 79 -11.09 4.23 -7.67
CA GLY A 79 -11.24 2.82 -8.03
C GLY A 79 -10.30 1.89 -7.27
N ILE A 80 -9.14 2.40 -6.84
CA ILE A 80 -8.11 1.60 -6.18
C ILE A 80 -8.20 1.65 -4.64
N ALA A 81 -8.88 2.66 -4.08
CA ALA A 81 -8.95 2.87 -2.62
C ALA A 81 -9.50 1.67 -1.84
N LYS A 82 -10.43 0.90 -2.42
CA LYS A 82 -10.98 -0.33 -1.83
C LYS A 82 -9.92 -1.39 -1.47
N HIS A 83 -8.81 -1.42 -2.19
CA HIS A 83 -7.71 -2.35 -1.92
C HIS A 83 -6.95 -1.93 -0.67
N LEU A 84 -6.71 -0.63 -0.48
CA LEU A 84 -6.09 -0.12 0.74
C LEU A 84 -7.00 -0.33 1.95
N THR A 85 -8.32 -0.12 1.80
CA THR A 85 -9.30 -0.44 2.84
C THR A 85 -9.22 -1.91 3.27
N THR A 86 -9.06 -2.82 2.31
CA THR A 86 -8.92 -4.26 2.61
C THR A 86 -7.68 -4.56 3.44
N LEU A 87 -6.53 -3.97 3.08
CA LEU A 87 -5.27 -4.18 3.79
C LEU A 87 -5.30 -3.60 5.20
N LEU A 88 -5.72 -2.33 5.33
CA LEU A 88 -5.76 -1.64 6.62
C LEU A 88 -6.79 -2.27 7.58
N GLY A 89 -7.89 -2.82 7.05
CA GLY A 89 -8.87 -3.57 7.84
C GLY A 89 -8.34 -4.88 8.43
N LEU A 90 -7.27 -5.46 7.86
CA LEU A 90 -6.62 -6.68 8.36
C LEU A 90 -5.34 -6.38 9.17
N LYS A 91 -4.79 -5.16 9.09
CA LYS A 91 -3.52 -4.79 9.74
C LYS A 91 -3.47 -5.17 11.22
N ASN A 92 -4.51 -4.84 11.98
CA ASN A 92 -4.51 -5.13 13.42
C ASN A 92 -4.49 -6.63 13.72
N LYS A 93 -5.17 -7.43 12.89
CA LYS A 93 -5.18 -8.89 13.04
C LYS A 93 -3.79 -9.46 12.76
N VAL A 94 -3.12 -8.97 11.73
CA VAL A 94 -1.81 -9.47 11.35
C VAL A 94 -0.73 -9.12 12.38
N ALA A 95 -0.75 -7.88 12.89
CA ALA A 95 0.32 -7.36 13.73
C ALA A 95 0.12 -7.58 15.23
N TYR A 96 -1.12 -7.65 15.72
CA TYR A 96 -1.41 -7.57 17.16
C TYR A 96 -2.34 -8.66 17.69
N ASP A 97 -3.07 -9.36 16.81
CA ASP A 97 -3.96 -10.43 17.25
C ASP A 97 -3.18 -11.74 17.44
N HIS A 98 -3.61 -12.51 18.43
CA HIS A 98 -3.10 -13.85 18.71
C HIS A 98 -3.53 -14.88 17.66
N HIS A 99 -4.62 -14.62 16.94
CA HIS A 99 -5.06 -15.49 15.85
C HIS A 99 -4.24 -15.29 14.59
N THR A 100 -3.80 -16.40 13.98
CA THR A 100 -3.06 -16.36 12.72
C THR A 100 -3.95 -16.00 11.55
N LEU A 101 -3.36 -15.35 10.55
CA LEU A 101 -3.99 -15.06 9.28
C LEU A 101 -4.30 -16.37 8.55
N SER A 102 -5.56 -16.55 8.13
CA SER A 102 -5.93 -17.71 7.32
C SER A 102 -5.37 -17.59 5.90
N SER A 103 -5.24 -18.72 5.18
CA SER A 103 -4.80 -18.70 3.77
C SER A 103 -5.73 -17.87 2.88
N ARG A 104 -7.04 -17.85 3.17
CA ARG A 104 -8.02 -17.05 2.44
C ARG A 104 -7.81 -15.55 2.66
N GLU A 105 -7.53 -15.14 3.89
CA GLU A 105 -7.23 -13.74 4.21
C GLU A 105 -5.89 -13.32 3.60
N CYS A 106 -4.86 -14.17 3.69
CA CYS A 106 -3.57 -13.92 3.06
C CYS A 106 -3.70 -13.72 1.54
N LEU A 107 -4.43 -14.61 0.85
CA LEU A 107 -4.72 -14.46 -0.58
C LEU A 107 -5.49 -13.16 -0.91
N LYS A 108 -6.42 -12.75 -0.04
CA LYS A 108 -7.14 -11.49 -0.20
C LYS A 108 -6.19 -10.30 -0.08
N MET A 109 -5.26 -10.33 0.87
CA MET A 109 -4.23 -9.29 1.07
C MET A 109 -3.27 -9.25 -0.12
N LYS A 110 -2.76 -10.39 -0.57
CA LYS A 110 -1.91 -10.52 -1.77
C LYS A 110 -2.53 -9.79 -2.97
N ARG A 111 -3.77 -10.13 -3.31
CA ARG A 111 -4.49 -9.52 -4.44
C ARG A 111 -4.65 -8.01 -4.28
N ALA A 112 -4.97 -7.54 -3.07
CA ALA A 112 -5.13 -6.12 -2.79
C ALA A 112 -3.80 -5.36 -2.93
N ALA A 113 -2.72 -5.88 -2.37
CA ALA A 113 -1.38 -5.31 -2.49
C ALA A 113 -0.92 -5.27 -3.95
N ALA A 114 -1.03 -6.38 -4.68
CA ALA A 114 -0.65 -6.46 -6.10
C ALA A 114 -1.40 -5.43 -6.95
N HIS A 115 -2.71 -5.26 -6.77
CA HIS A 115 -3.47 -4.22 -7.50
C HIS A 115 -2.97 -2.80 -7.22
N LEU A 116 -2.63 -2.48 -5.96
CA LEU A 116 -2.07 -1.18 -5.61
C LEU A 116 -0.68 -0.96 -6.21
N VAL A 117 0.20 -1.96 -6.10
CA VAL A 117 1.58 -1.91 -6.60
C VAL A 117 1.60 -1.75 -8.11
N GLU A 118 0.81 -2.53 -8.85
CA GLU A 118 0.70 -2.40 -10.30
C GLU A 118 0.13 -1.03 -10.69
N ARG A 119 -0.86 -0.53 -9.95
CA ARG A 119 -1.37 0.82 -10.20
C ARG A 119 -0.31 1.90 -9.97
N ALA A 120 0.49 1.77 -8.92
CA ALA A 120 1.59 2.68 -8.59
C ALA A 120 2.67 2.67 -9.68
N LYS A 121 3.06 1.50 -10.19
CA LYS A 121 4.00 1.37 -11.33
C LYS A 121 3.48 2.12 -12.56
N LEU A 122 2.21 1.90 -12.93
CA LEU A 122 1.60 2.54 -14.10
C LEU A 122 1.55 4.08 -14.00
N VAL A 123 1.17 4.62 -12.84
CA VAL A 123 1.10 6.09 -12.68
C VAL A 123 2.50 6.72 -12.62
N ALA A 124 3.47 6.06 -12.01
CA ALA A 124 4.84 6.55 -11.95
C ALA A 124 5.50 6.54 -13.34
N ALA A 125 5.30 5.48 -14.13
CA ALA A 125 5.79 5.40 -15.50
C ALA A 125 5.21 6.52 -16.37
N ALA A 126 3.89 6.76 -16.30
CA ALA A 126 3.23 7.82 -17.06
C ALA A 126 3.73 9.23 -16.71
N ALA A 127 4.14 9.46 -15.46
CA ALA A 127 4.68 10.75 -15.00
C ALA A 127 6.14 10.97 -15.42
N GLY A 128 6.92 9.90 -15.65
CA GLY A 128 8.30 10.00 -16.15
C GLY A 128 8.41 10.11 -17.68
N THR A 129 7.31 9.87 -18.40
CA THR A 129 7.21 10.06 -19.86
C THR A 129 6.69 11.45 -20.27
N ALA A 130 6.29 12.28 -19.29
CA ALA A 130 5.78 13.64 -19.49
C ALA A 130 6.88 14.68 -19.20
#